data_AF-A0A382FVC3-F1
#
_entry.id   AF-A0A382FVC3-F1
#
_cell.length_a   1.000
_cell.length_b   1.000
_cell.length_c   1.000
_cell.angle_alpha   90.00
_cell.angle_beta   90.00
_cell.angle_gamma   90.00
#
_symmetry.space_group_name_H-M   'P 1'
#
loop_
_entity.id
_entity.type
_entity.pdbx_description
1 polymer ?
#
loop_
_entity_poly.entity_id
_entity_poly.type
_entity_poly.pdbx_seq_one_letter_code
_entity_poly.pdbx_strand_id
1 'polypeptide(L)'
;MDLDLVKRRLNQLQATNQRTSVLWKPQPGTQIIRIVPYKFNKDNPFIELFFHYNLGGKSHLSPISFGRPDPIEEFAQKLKTSGNRDDYRLGKKLEAKMRTFAPVIVRGEEKEGVKFWGFGKTVYQELLSVISDPDYGDITDPLNGRDVNVEFKTAEETGATFPSTAIRVKPVTAPISEDKNILELVSDSQRELTEIYQEKTYDELTEILNDWLEGKSEETADTKKGESVTSDKVAETTKTVESVSSAFDELFNQNA
;
A
#
# COMPACT_ATOMS: atom_id res chain seq x y z
N MET A 1 -17.56 23.00 22.53
CA MET A 1 -16.88 22.76 21.25
C MET A 1 -15.61 22.00 21.56
N ASP A 2 -15.47 20.78 21.05
CA ASP A 2 -14.34 19.92 21.36
C ASP A 2 -13.16 20.27 20.43
N LEU A 3 -12.12 20.88 21.00
CA LEU A 3 -10.94 21.33 20.26
C LEU A 3 -10.10 20.17 19.73
N ASP A 4 -10.18 18.98 20.35
CA ASP A 4 -9.43 17.80 19.93
C ASP A 4 -10.11 17.11 18.74
N LEU A 5 -11.45 17.13 18.66
CA LEU A 5 -12.18 16.75 17.44
C LEU A 5 -11.84 17.66 16.26
N VAL A 6 -11.74 18.98 16.50
CA VAL A 6 -11.40 19.96 15.45
C VAL A 6 -9.95 19.78 14.98
N LYS A 7 -8.99 19.60 15.89
CA LYS A 7 -7.59 19.30 15.54
C LYS A 7 -7.45 17.98 14.78
N ARG A 8 -8.14 16.92 15.22
CA ARG A 8 -8.16 15.63 14.51
C ARG A 8 -8.72 15.79 13.09
N ARG A 9 -9.81 16.53 12.92
CA ARG A 9 -10.39 16.79 11.60
C ARG A 9 -9.46 17.62 10.71
N LEU A 10 -8.80 18.64 11.26
CA LEU A 10 -7.84 19.46 10.52
C LEU A 10 -6.64 18.62 10.05
N ASN A 11 -6.06 17.81 10.95
CA ASN A 11 -4.96 16.90 10.62
C ASN A 11 -5.38 15.89 9.55
N GLN A 12 -6.60 15.33 9.63
CA GLN A 12 -7.12 14.41 8.63
C GLN A 12 -7.27 15.06 7.24
N LEU A 13 -7.78 16.29 7.19
CA LEU A 13 -7.96 17.04 5.93
C LEU A 13 -6.61 17.42 5.31
N GLN A 14 -5.64 17.85 6.12
CA GLN A 14 -4.29 18.16 5.66
C GLN A 14 -3.56 16.92 5.13
N ALA A 15 -3.64 15.78 5.83
CA ALA A 15 -3.06 14.52 5.38
C ALA A 15 -3.69 14.00 4.07
N THR A 16 -5.00 14.22 3.88
CA THR A 16 -5.73 13.81 2.66
C THR A 16 -5.27 14.61 1.43
N ASN A 17 -5.15 15.94 1.54
CA ASN A 17 -4.66 16.79 0.45
C ASN A 17 -3.20 16.49 0.06
N GLN A 18 -2.36 16.14 1.03
CA GLN A 18 -0.97 15.77 0.74
C GLN A 18 -0.89 14.43 -0.01
N ARG A 19 -1.67 13.42 0.38
CA ARG A 19 -1.69 12.10 -0.28
C ARG A 19 -2.12 12.16 -1.75
N THR A 20 -3.13 12.96 -2.10
CA THR A 20 -3.60 13.08 -3.48
C THR A 20 -2.62 13.81 -4.39
N SER A 21 -1.83 14.74 -3.86
CA SER A 21 -0.80 15.45 -4.63
C SER A 21 0.44 14.59 -4.94
N VAL A 22 0.77 13.63 -4.06
CA VAL A 22 2.02 12.87 -4.14
C VAL A 22 1.83 11.48 -4.78
N LEU A 23 0.65 10.87 -4.67
CA LEU A 23 0.40 9.54 -5.25
C LEU A 23 -0.20 9.65 -6.65
N TRP A 24 0.35 8.90 -7.59
CA TRP A 24 -0.24 8.69 -8.90
C TRP A 24 -0.94 7.34 -8.98
N LYS A 25 -2.12 7.33 -9.60
CA LYS A 25 -2.87 6.13 -9.94
C LYS A 25 -3.18 6.15 -11.42
N PRO A 26 -2.96 5.02 -12.13
CA PRO A 26 -3.31 4.96 -13.54
C PRO A 26 -4.82 5.13 -13.71
N GLN A 27 -5.19 5.83 -14.77
CA GLN A 27 -6.56 6.00 -15.25
C GLN A 27 -6.85 4.97 -16.34
N PRO A 28 -8.12 4.64 -16.60
CA PRO A 28 -8.48 3.72 -17.68
C PRO A 28 -7.86 4.13 -19.02
N GLY A 29 -7.22 3.17 -19.69
CA GLY A 29 -6.49 3.38 -20.94
C GLY A 29 -4.97 3.24 -20.79
N THR A 30 -4.23 3.80 -21.76
CA THR A 30 -2.77 3.77 -21.78
C THR A 30 -2.21 5.13 -21.40
N GLN A 31 -1.34 5.15 -20.39
CA GLN A 31 -0.58 6.31 -20.00
C GLN A 31 0.92 6.02 -20.14
N ILE A 32 1.71 7.05 -20.39
CA ILE A 32 3.16 6.93 -20.51
C ILE A 32 3.77 7.60 -19.29
N ILE A 33 4.59 6.85 -18.57
CA ILE A 33 5.31 7.35 -17.40
C ILE A 33 6.82 7.18 -17.60
N ARG A 34 7.58 7.89 -16.79
CA ARG A 34 9.02 7.71 -16.64
C ARG A 34 9.33 7.42 -15.17
N ILE A 35 9.86 6.24 -14.88
CA ILE A 35 10.41 5.94 -13.55
C ILE A 35 11.72 6.73 -13.41
N VAL A 36 11.93 7.36 -12.27
CA VAL A 36 13.13 8.17 -12.00
C VAL A 36 13.92 7.57 -10.82
N PRO A 37 15.19 7.98 -10.60
CA PRO A 37 15.95 7.50 -9.46
C PRO A 37 15.32 8.01 -8.16
N TYR A 38 15.36 7.20 -7.10
CA TYR A 38 14.82 7.62 -5.81
C TYR A 38 15.86 8.44 -5.03
N LYS A 39 15.48 9.65 -4.60
CA LYS A 39 16.39 10.60 -3.93
C LYS A 39 17.01 10.04 -2.66
N PHE A 40 16.26 9.26 -1.89
CA PHE A 40 16.67 8.70 -0.61
C PHE A 40 17.32 7.31 -0.72
N ASN A 41 17.26 6.69 -1.91
CA ASN A 41 17.98 5.46 -2.25
C ASN A 41 18.32 5.46 -3.75
N LYS A 42 19.55 5.86 -4.09
CA LYS A 42 19.98 5.97 -5.49
C LYS A 42 20.19 4.61 -6.17
N ASP A 43 20.44 3.57 -5.38
CA ASP A 43 20.77 2.24 -5.90
C ASP A 43 19.52 1.43 -6.26
N ASN A 44 18.38 1.72 -5.62
CA ASN A 44 17.12 1.06 -5.89
C ASN A 44 15.96 2.07 -5.93
N PRO A 45 15.33 2.28 -7.10
CA PRO A 45 14.17 3.17 -7.23
C PRO A 45 12.90 2.58 -6.60
N PHE A 46 12.89 1.28 -6.27
CA PHE A 46 11.74 0.56 -5.75
C PHE A 46 11.72 0.53 -4.23
N ILE A 47 10.57 0.92 -3.67
CA ILE A 47 10.32 0.96 -2.24
C ILE A 47 9.27 -0.10 -1.92
N GLU A 48 9.68 -1.13 -1.20
CA GLU A 48 8.81 -2.25 -0.82
C GLU A 48 8.22 -1.98 0.57
N LEU A 49 6.90 -1.83 0.63
CA LEU A 49 6.16 -1.68 1.88
C LEU A 49 5.10 -2.78 2.00
N PHE A 50 4.77 -3.17 3.22
CA PHE A 50 3.75 -4.17 3.53
C PHE A 50 2.57 -3.50 4.23
N PHE A 51 1.35 -3.88 3.86
CA PHE A 51 0.15 -3.29 4.42
C PHE A 51 -0.86 -4.36 4.85
N HIS A 52 -1.47 -4.13 6.01
CA HIS A 52 -2.71 -4.80 6.38
C HIS A 52 -3.88 -4.04 5.78
N TYR A 53 -4.68 -4.72 4.97
CA TYR A 53 -5.82 -4.13 4.26
C TYR A 53 -7.15 -4.49 4.95
N ASN A 54 -8.07 -3.54 4.95
CA ASN A 54 -9.45 -3.74 5.43
C ASN A 54 -9.56 -4.09 6.93
N LEU A 55 -8.66 -3.51 7.74
CA LEU A 55 -8.80 -3.49 9.19
C LEU A 55 -9.57 -2.23 9.57
N GLY A 56 -10.83 -2.39 9.94
CA GLY A 56 -11.75 -1.28 10.22
C GLY A 56 -11.93 -0.35 9.03
N GLY A 57 -12.02 -0.92 7.82
CA GLY A 57 -12.14 -0.17 6.56
C GLY A 57 -10.88 0.62 6.15
N LYS A 58 -9.78 0.50 6.90
CA LYS A 58 -8.53 1.23 6.66
C LYS A 58 -7.39 0.28 6.30
N SER A 59 -6.35 0.87 5.72
CA SER A 59 -5.08 0.20 5.45
C SER A 59 -4.01 0.71 6.40
N HIS A 60 -3.24 -0.19 6.99
CA HIS A 60 -2.21 0.13 7.98
C HIS A 60 -0.85 -0.37 7.47
N LEU A 61 0.18 0.47 7.61
CA LEU A 61 1.55 0.10 7.28
C LEU A 61 2.04 -0.91 8.31
N SER A 62 2.52 -2.06 7.83
CA SER A 62 3.08 -3.12 8.66
C SER A 62 4.54 -2.81 8.98
N PRO A 63 4.95 -2.84 10.27
CA PRO A 63 6.35 -2.67 10.68
C PRO A 63 7.33 -3.69 10.06
N ILE A 64 6.84 -4.82 9.53
CA ILE A 64 7.69 -5.79 8.82
C ILE A 64 8.37 -5.17 7.59
N SER A 65 7.80 -4.09 7.03
CA SER A 65 8.43 -3.27 5.97
C SER A 65 9.82 -2.79 6.34
N PHE A 66 10.10 -2.67 7.64
CA PHE A 66 11.36 -2.20 8.19
C PHE A 66 12.05 -3.26 9.06
N GLY A 67 11.63 -4.53 8.96
CA GLY A 67 12.17 -5.63 9.76
C GLY A 67 11.87 -5.54 11.25
N ARG A 68 10.79 -4.86 11.64
CA ARG A 68 10.37 -4.70 13.04
C ARG A 68 9.20 -5.66 13.38
N PRO A 69 9.00 -6.00 14.67
CA PRO A 69 7.88 -6.83 15.12
C PRO A 69 6.52 -6.20 14.79
N ASP A 70 5.54 -7.05 14.48
CA ASP A 70 4.19 -6.64 14.08
C ASP A 70 3.15 -7.59 14.70
N PRO A 71 2.28 -7.10 15.61
CA PRO A 71 1.32 -7.94 16.32
C PRO A 71 0.27 -8.56 15.38
N ILE A 72 -0.12 -7.84 14.32
CA ILE A 72 -1.14 -8.30 13.38
C ILE A 72 -0.57 -9.41 12.52
N GLU A 73 0.67 -9.24 12.03
CA GLU A 73 1.35 -10.28 11.26
C GLU A 73 1.66 -11.51 12.11
N GLU A 74 2.14 -11.33 13.34
CA GLU A 74 2.36 -12.43 14.30
C GLU A 74 1.08 -13.24 14.54
N PHE A 75 -0.04 -12.55 14.78
CA PHE A 75 -1.35 -13.18 14.94
C PHE A 75 -1.81 -13.89 13.67
N ALA A 76 -1.63 -13.27 12.49
CA ALA A 76 -1.96 -13.88 11.20
C ALA A 76 -1.16 -15.17 10.96
N GLN A 77 0.12 -15.21 11.32
CA GLN A 77 0.95 -16.41 11.22
C GLN A 77 0.46 -17.51 12.16
N LYS A 78 0.17 -17.18 13.43
CA LYS A 78 -0.38 -18.14 14.40
C LYS A 78 -1.66 -18.80 13.88
N LEU A 79 -2.60 -18.01 13.35
CA LEU A 79 -3.84 -18.51 12.74
C LEU A 79 -3.59 -19.45 11.55
N LYS A 80 -2.64 -19.13 10.67
CA LYS A 80 -2.31 -20.02 9.53
C LYS A 80 -1.69 -21.34 9.99
N THR A 81 -1.03 -21.36 11.15
CA THR A 81 -0.38 -22.56 11.71
C THR A 81 -1.29 -23.39 12.62
N SER A 82 -2.51 -22.93 12.95
CA SER A 82 -3.40 -23.63 13.88
C SER A 82 -3.96 -24.96 13.36
N GLY A 83 -3.84 -25.21 12.05
CA GLY A 83 -4.40 -26.40 11.40
C GLY A 83 -5.91 -26.32 11.15
N ASN A 84 -6.58 -25.25 11.58
CA ASN A 84 -7.99 -24.98 11.29
C ASN A 84 -8.13 -24.21 9.97
N ARG A 85 -9.05 -24.67 9.11
CA ARG A 85 -9.31 -24.06 7.79
C ARG A 85 -9.86 -22.63 7.88
N ASP A 86 -10.70 -22.35 8.86
CA ASP A 86 -11.30 -21.02 9.03
C ASP A 86 -10.28 -20.04 9.63
N ASP A 87 -9.45 -20.47 10.57
CA ASP A 87 -8.30 -19.70 11.06
C ASP A 87 -7.33 -19.40 9.91
N TYR A 88 -7.02 -20.39 9.06
CA TYR A 88 -6.15 -20.17 7.91
C TYR A 88 -6.68 -19.09 6.96
N ARG A 89 -8.00 -19.09 6.71
CA ARG A 89 -8.64 -18.05 5.88
C ARG A 89 -8.58 -16.69 6.55
N LEU A 90 -8.79 -16.64 7.87
CA LEU A 90 -8.69 -15.41 8.65
C LEU A 90 -7.25 -14.87 8.65
N GLY A 91 -6.26 -15.72 8.91
CA GLY A 91 -4.85 -15.38 8.83
C GLY A 91 -4.46 -14.88 7.43
N LYS A 92 -4.99 -15.48 6.36
CA LYS A 92 -4.81 -14.99 4.97
C LYS A 92 -5.43 -13.60 4.71
N LYS A 93 -6.49 -13.24 5.43
CA LYS A 93 -7.12 -11.92 5.33
C LYS A 93 -6.31 -10.86 6.07
N LEU A 94 -5.72 -11.24 7.20
CA LEU A 94 -4.91 -10.36 8.06
C LEU A 94 -3.47 -10.21 7.56
N GLU A 95 -2.90 -11.22 6.90
CA GLU A 95 -1.52 -11.23 6.38
C GLU A 95 -1.20 -9.94 5.61
N ALA A 96 -0.08 -9.31 5.98
CA ALA A 96 0.39 -8.10 5.33
C ALA A 96 0.73 -8.37 3.86
N LYS A 97 0.28 -7.49 2.98
CA LYS A 97 0.52 -7.62 1.53
C LYS A 97 1.50 -6.57 1.06
N MET A 98 2.48 -7.02 0.28
CA MET A 98 3.47 -6.16 -0.34
C MET A 98 2.83 -5.22 -1.37
N ARG A 99 3.23 -3.96 -1.30
CA ARG A 99 3.01 -2.92 -2.30
C ARG A 99 4.36 -2.28 -2.59
N THR A 100 4.73 -2.27 -3.86
CA THR A 100 5.95 -1.63 -4.33
C THR A 100 5.60 -0.24 -4.83
N PHE A 101 6.45 0.74 -4.52
CA PHE A 101 6.33 2.10 -5.03
C PHE A 101 7.57 2.47 -5.83
N ALA A 102 7.38 3.25 -6.89
CA ALA A 102 8.47 3.88 -7.60
C ALA A 102 8.14 5.37 -7.81
N PRO A 103 9.13 6.27 -7.72
CA PRO A 103 8.96 7.65 -8.12
C PRO A 103 8.84 7.72 -9.65
N VAL A 104 7.83 8.44 -10.13
CA VAL A 104 7.48 8.54 -11.53
C VAL A 104 7.15 9.97 -11.93
N ILE A 105 7.36 10.25 -13.21
CA ILE A 105 6.83 11.43 -13.90
C ILE A 105 5.83 10.93 -14.93
N VAL A 106 4.70 11.63 -15.04
CA VAL A 106 3.70 11.34 -16.07
C VAL A 106 4.03 12.17 -17.31
N ARG A 107 4.20 11.54 -18.47
CA ARG A 107 4.52 12.23 -19.72
C ARG A 107 3.37 13.14 -20.13
N GLY A 108 3.67 14.39 -20.45
CA GLY A 108 2.68 15.45 -20.73
C GLY A 108 2.19 16.21 -19.48
N GLU A 109 2.53 15.74 -18.28
CA GLU A 109 2.19 16.35 -16.99
C GLU A 109 3.46 16.59 -16.16
N GLU A 110 4.62 16.81 -16.80
CA GLU A 110 5.92 16.92 -16.13
C GLU A 110 5.98 18.07 -15.11
N LYS A 111 5.15 19.10 -15.31
CA LYS A 111 5.03 20.27 -14.40
C LYS A 111 4.41 19.92 -13.05
N GLU A 112 3.76 18.77 -12.92
CA GLU A 112 3.23 18.30 -11.64
C GLU A 112 4.32 17.69 -10.75
N GLY A 113 5.54 17.53 -11.28
CA GLY A 113 6.68 17.00 -10.56
C GLY A 113 6.61 15.48 -10.37
N VAL A 114 7.43 14.97 -9.46
CA VAL A 114 7.52 13.53 -9.19
C VAL A 114 6.36 13.10 -8.29
N LYS A 115 5.69 12.03 -8.72
CA LYS A 115 4.67 11.32 -7.94
C LYS A 115 5.14 9.91 -7.64
N PHE A 116 4.50 9.24 -6.70
CA PHE A 116 4.72 7.81 -6.46
C PHE A 116 3.65 6.98 -7.12
N TRP A 117 4.08 6.03 -7.94
CA TRP A 117 3.22 4.98 -8.43
C TRP A 117 3.35 3.76 -7.55
N GLY A 118 2.27 3.40 -6.86
CA GLY A 118 2.18 2.13 -6.15
C GLY A 118 1.65 1.04 -7.07
N PHE A 119 2.30 -0.13 -7.12
CA PHE A 119 1.89 -1.29 -7.92
C PHE A 119 2.11 -2.61 -7.17
N GLY A 120 1.48 -3.68 -7.67
CA GLY A 120 1.54 -5.01 -7.07
C GLY A 120 2.73 -5.84 -7.57
N LYS A 121 2.86 -7.05 -7.02
CA LYS A 121 3.95 -7.99 -7.32
C LYS A 121 4.16 -8.26 -8.81
N THR A 122 3.09 -8.45 -9.59
CA THR A 122 3.21 -8.79 -11.02
C THR A 122 3.94 -7.72 -11.81
N VAL A 123 3.51 -6.46 -11.68
CA VAL A 123 4.18 -5.31 -12.33
C VAL A 123 5.62 -5.17 -11.84
N TYR A 124 5.85 -5.42 -10.55
CA TYR A 124 7.20 -5.35 -10.00
C TYR A 124 8.14 -6.38 -10.63
N GLN A 125 7.69 -7.64 -10.75
CA GLN A 125 8.45 -8.70 -11.39
C GLN A 125 8.75 -8.40 -12.86
N GLU A 126 7.80 -7.85 -13.60
CA GLU A 126 8.01 -7.43 -15.00
C GLU A 126 9.07 -6.31 -15.09
N LEU A 127 9.02 -5.29 -14.23
CA LEU A 127 10.03 -4.23 -14.20
C LEU A 127 11.43 -4.77 -13.86
N LEU A 128 11.54 -5.64 -12.85
CA LEU A 128 12.81 -6.27 -12.49
C LEU A 128 13.36 -7.11 -13.64
N SER A 129 12.50 -7.87 -14.33
CA SER A 129 12.92 -8.67 -15.49
C SER A 129 13.51 -7.79 -16.58
N VAL A 130 12.92 -6.62 -16.84
CA VAL A 130 13.44 -5.67 -17.83
C VAL A 130 14.76 -5.05 -17.38
N ILE A 131 14.88 -4.61 -16.13
CA ILE A 131 16.11 -3.98 -15.62
C ILE A 131 17.27 -4.98 -15.53
N SER A 132 16.97 -6.26 -15.30
CA SER A 132 17.96 -7.33 -15.30
C SER A 132 18.51 -7.68 -16.69
N ASP A 133 17.83 -7.22 -17.75
CA ASP A 133 18.28 -7.40 -19.13
C ASP A 133 19.36 -6.37 -19.48
N PRO A 134 20.60 -6.81 -19.83
CA PRO A 134 21.69 -5.91 -20.22
C PRO A 134 21.35 -4.98 -21.39
N ASP A 135 20.44 -5.37 -22.28
CA ASP A 135 20.04 -4.56 -23.44
C ASP A 135 19.19 -3.35 -23.04
N TYR A 136 18.49 -3.44 -21.90
CA TYR A 136 17.66 -2.37 -21.38
C TYR A 136 18.43 -1.44 -20.44
N GLY A 137 19.31 -1.98 -19.59
CA GLY A 137 20.11 -1.21 -18.64
C GLY A 137 19.28 -0.43 -17.60
N ASP A 138 19.82 0.68 -17.11
CA ASP A 138 19.12 1.52 -16.13
C ASP A 138 18.00 2.33 -16.81
N ILE A 139 16.77 1.84 -16.67
CA ILE A 139 15.58 2.50 -17.21
C ILE A 139 15.25 3.82 -16.51
N THR A 140 15.86 4.09 -15.35
CA THR A 140 15.57 5.27 -14.51
C THR A 140 16.49 6.45 -14.79
N ASP A 141 17.60 6.25 -15.51
CA ASP A 141 18.60 7.30 -15.78
C ASP A 141 17.93 8.59 -16.32
N PRO A 142 18.20 9.78 -15.75
CA PRO A 142 17.54 11.01 -16.16
C PRO A 142 17.74 11.43 -17.62
N LEU A 143 18.83 11.00 -18.26
CA LEU A 143 19.23 11.38 -19.62
C LEU A 143 18.99 10.24 -20.62
N ASN A 144 19.31 9.01 -20.23
CA ASN A 144 19.34 7.82 -21.08
C ASN A 144 18.37 6.71 -20.65
N GLY A 145 17.54 6.95 -19.65
CA GLY A 145 16.51 5.98 -19.23
C GLY A 145 15.39 5.83 -20.26
N ARG A 146 14.36 5.08 -19.88
CA ARG A 146 13.31 4.62 -20.80
C ARG A 146 11.93 4.88 -20.24
N ASP A 147 11.00 5.22 -21.14
CA ASP A 147 9.61 5.42 -20.78
C ASP A 147 8.87 4.08 -20.68
N VAL A 148 7.85 4.04 -19.83
CA VAL A 148 7.01 2.87 -19.58
C VAL A 148 5.58 3.19 -19.99
N ASN A 149 5.03 2.40 -20.90
CA ASN A 149 3.60 2.40 -21.15
C ASN A 149 2.92 1.62 -20.03
N VAL A 150 1.93 2.21 -19.38
CA VAL A 150 1.06 1.59 -18.38
C VAL A 150 -0.33 1.52 -18.97
N GLU A 151 -0.79 0.32 -19.27
CA GLU A 151 -2.16 0.06 -19.72
C GLU A 151 -2.98 -0.41 -18.52
N PHE A 152 -3.97 0.39 -18.12
CA PHE A 152 -4.88 0.09 -17.03
C PHE A 152 -6.28 -0.17 -17.55
N LYS A 153 -6.86 -1.30 -17.13
CA LYS A 153 -8.24 -1.68 -17.44
C LYS A 153 -9.00 -1.90 -16.16
N THR A 154 -10.19 -1.32 -16.08
CA THR A 154 -11.12 -1.51 -14.97
C THR A 154 -11.64 -2.94 -14.93
N ALA A 155 -12.10 -3.36 -13.75
CA ALA A 155 -12.74 -4.67 -13.57
C ALA A 155 -13.94 -4.86 -14.50
N GLU A 156 -14.71 -3.78 -14.74
CA GLU A 156 -15.87 -3.75 -15.64
C GLU A 156 -15.47 -4.01 -17.09
N GLU A 157 -14.42 -3.36 -17.59
CA GLU A 157 -13.92 -3.54 -18.96
C GLU A 157 -13.38 -4.96 -19.22
N THR A 158 -12.79 -5.61 -18.20
CA THR A 158 -12.22 -6.95 -18.35
C THR A 158 -13.20 -8.07 -17.98
N GLY A 159 -14.36 -7.76 -17.39
CA GLY A 159 -15.28 -8.74 -16.81
C GLY A 159 -14.66 -9.54 -15.65
N ALA A 160 -13.65 -9.00 -14.98
CA ALA A 160 -12.90 -9.67 -13.92
C ALA A 160 -13.29 -9.11 -12.54
N THR A 161 -12.89 -9.80 -11.47
CA THR A 161 -13.16 -9.33 -10.10
C THR A 161 -12.28 -8.13 -9.70
N PHE A 162 -11.12 -7.96 -10.35
CA PHE A 162 -10.16 -6.90 -10.03
C PHE A 162 -9.68 -6.20 -11.31
N PRO A 163 -9.31 -4.92 -11.24
CA PRO A 163 -8.71 -4.22 -12.37
C PRO A 163 -7.36 -4.86 -12.74
N SER A 164 -6.98 -4.71 -14.01
CA SER A 164 -5.70 -5.21 -14.52
C SER A 164 -4.79 -4.05 -14.94
N THR A 165 -3.49 -4.28 -14.81
CA THR A 165 -2.45 -3.34 -15.23
C THR A 165 -1.37 -4.12 -15.97
N ALA A 166 -1.11 -3.73 -17.21
CA ALA A 166 -0.02 -4.27 -18.01
C ALA A 166 1.01 -3.17 -18.26
N ILE A 167 2.29 -3.53 -18.32
CA ILE A 167 3.34 -2.58 -18.64
C ILE A 167 4.14 -2.99 -19.88
N ARG A 168 4.69 -1.98 -20.55
CA ARG A 168 5.71 -2.18 -21.59
C ARG A 168 6.74 -1.07 -21.53
N VAL A 169 7.97 -1.44 -21.21
CA VAL A 169 9.11 -0.51 -21.28
C VAL A 169 9.50 -0.30 -22.75
N LYS A 170 9.61 0.96 -23.16
CA LYS A 170 9.98 1.30 -24.53
C LYS A 170 11.45 0.94 -24.81
N PRO A 171 11.76 0.40 -26.01
CA PRO A 171 13.13 0.06 -26.39
C PRO A 171 13.97 1.27 -26.80
N VAL A 172 13.42 2.49 -26.78
CA VAL A 172 14.13 3.73 -27.10
C VAL A 172 14.39 4.50 -25.80
N THR A 173 15.61 5.02 -25.67
CA THR A 173 16.00 5.90 -24.56
C THR A 173 15.54 7.32 -24.83
N ALA A 174 15.24 8.06 -23.77
CA ALA A 174 14.87 9.48 -23.87
C ALA A 174 15.23 10.20 -22.58
N PRO A 175 15.63 11.49 -22.61
CA PRO A 175 15.78 12.27 -21.40
C PRO A 175 14.42 12.50 -20.71
N ILE A 176 14.45 12.82 -19.42
CA ILE A 176 13.26 13.25 -18.68
C ILE A 176 12.70 14.55 -19.28
N SER A 177 13.54 15.55 -19.51
CA SER A 177 13.15 16.80 -20.14
C SER A 177 14.39 17.55 -20.62
N GLU A 178 14.21 18.42 -21.62
CA GLU A 178 15.22 19.41 -22.01
C GLU A 178 15.04 20.75 -21.26
N ASP A 179 13.91 20.94 -20.57
CA ASP A 179 13.62 22.14 -19.78
C ASP A 179 14.27 22.03 -18.39
N LYS A 180 15.18 22.97 -18.11
CA LYS A 180 15.89 23.06 -16.83
C LYS A 180 14.95 23.17 -15.63
N ASN A 181 13.83 23.89 -15.77
CA ASN A 181 12.89 24.05 -14.65
C ASN A 181 12.25 22.72 -14.27
N ILE A 182 12.00 21.85 -15.25
CA ILE A 182 11.46 20.51 -15.01
C ILE A 182 12.52 19.64 -14.34
N LEU A 183 13.78 19.72 -14.76
CA LEU A 183 14.87 18.95 -14.16
C LEU A 183 15.12 19.32 -12.69
N GLU A 184 15.07 20.62 -12.36
CA GLU A 184 15.14 21.10 -10.98
C GLU A 184 13.94 20.62 -10.16
N LEU A 185 12.72 20.79 -10.70
CA LEU A 185 11.49 20.32 -10.04
C LEU A 185 11.54 18.82 -9.73
N VAL A 186 12.03 18.00 -10.67
CA VAL A 186 12.14 16.54 -10.49
C VAL A 186 13.12 16.17 -9.38
N SER A 187 14.19 16.94 -9.22
CA SER A 187 15.21 16.71 -8.18
C SER A 187 14.71 17.12 -6.78
N ASP A 188 13.84 18.13 -6.71
CA ASP A 188 13.37 18.71 -5.45
C ASP A 188 12.01 18.19 -4.97
N SER A 189 11.15 17.72 -5.88
CA SER A 189 9.78 17.30 -5.55
C SER A 189 9.66 15.94 -4.87
N GLN A 190 10.74 15.15 -4.80
CA GLN A 190 10.69 13.83 -4.16
C GLN A 190 10.62 13.94 -2.63
N ARG A 191 9.52 13.43 -2.07
CA ARG A 191 9.32 13.25 -0.62
C ARG A 191 9.68 11.84 -0.18
N GLU A 192 9.95 11.67 1.10
CA GLU A 192 10.11 10.34 1.68
C GLU A 192 8.75 9.66 1.79
N LEU A 193 8.65 8.39 1.40
CA LEU A 193 7.36 7.69 1.34
C LEU A 193 6.76 7.44 2.74
N THR A 194 7.63 7.37 3.76
CA THR A 194 7.29 7.28 5.19
C THR A 194 6.50 8.50 5.68
N GLU A 195 6.67 9.67 5.07
CA GLU A 195 5.85 10.86 5.38
C GLU A 195 4.37 10.69 4.98
N ILE A 196 4.11 9.80 4.01
CA ILE A 196 2.77 9.54 3.48
C ILE A 196 2.08 8.42 4.25
N TYR A 197 2.83 7.39 4.60
CA TYR A 197 2.37 6.22 5.34
C TYR A 197 2.91 6.25 6.77
N GLN A 198 2.10 6.78 7.67
CA GLN A 198 2.44 6.88 9.09
C GLN A 198 2.64 5.49 9.69
N GLU A 199 3.82 5.30 10.30
CA GLU A 199 4.11 4.16 11.15
C GLU A 199 3.25 4.21 12.41
N LYS A 200 2.80 3.04 12.86
CA LYS A 200 2.12 2.86 14.14
C LYS A 200 3.00 2.06 15.07
N THR A 201 2.85 2.31 16.35
CA THR A 201 3.49 1.53 17.40
C THR A 201 2.88 0.13 17.49
N TYR A 202 3.61 -0.80 18.12
CA TYR A 202 3.13 -2.15 18.37
C TYR A 202 1.81 -2.12 19.17
N ASP A 203 1.73 -1.28 20.21
CA ASP A 203 0.53 -1.14 21.04
C ASP A 203 -0.67 -0.62 20.23
N GLU A 204 -0.49 0.41 19.40
CA GLU A 204 -1.57 0.92 18.54
C GLU A 204 -2.07 -0.12 17.53
N LEU A 205 -1.18 -0.94 16.97
CA LEU A 205 -1.57 -2.01 16.05
C LEU A 205 -2.28 -3.16 16.78
N THR A 206 -1.90 -3.43 18.03
CA THR A 206 -2.59 -4.37 18.91
C THR A 206 -4.00 -3.89 19.24
N GLU A 207 -4.16 -2.61 19.56
CA GLU A 207 -5.49 -1.99 19.77
C GLU A 207 -6.36 -2.11 18.51
N ILE A 208 -5.80 -1.80 17.33
CA ILE A 208 -6.51 -1.94 16.04
C ILE A 208 -6.94 -3.39 15.79
N LEU A 209 -6.08 -4.36 16.12
CA LEU A 209 -6.40 -5.77 15.99
C LEU A 209 -7.55 -6.16 16.92
N ASN A 210 -7.50 -5.75 18.18
CA ASN A 210 -8.52 -6.05 19.18
C ASN A 210 -9.87 -5.41 18.82
N ASP A 211 -9.89 -4.13 18.43
CA ASP A 211 -11.11 -3.45 17.97
C ASP A 211 -11.74 -4.15 16.76
N TRP A 212 -10.90 -4.65 15.85
CA TRP A 212 -11.35 -5.40 14.68
C TRP A 212 -11.94 -6.77 15.06
N LEU A 213 -11.32 -7.49 16.01
CA LEU A 213 -11.80 -8.78 16.51
C LEU A 213 -13.13 -8.65 17.27
N GLU A 214 -13.28 -7.58 18.04
CA GLU A 214 -14.50 -7.28 18.80
C GLU A 214 -15.64 -6.72 17.93
N GLY A 215 -15.39 -6.52 16.62
CA GLY A 215 -16.37 -5.96 15.70
C GLY A 215 -16.70 -4.49 15.95
N LYS A 216 -15.88 -3.77 16.73
CA LYS A 216 -16.08 -2.35 17.06
C LYS A 216 -15.81 -1.40 15.89
N SER A 217 -15.31 -1.92 14.77
CA SER A 217 -14.86 -1.12 13.64
C SER A 217 -15.96 -0.77 12.60
N GLU A 218 -17.22 -0.64 13.02
CA GLU A 218 -18.34 -0.17 12.18
C GLU A 218 -18.77 1.28 12.50
N GLU A 219 -17.85 2.21 12.70
CA GLU A 219 -18.19 3.64 12.63
C GLU A 219 -17.14 4.44 11.86
N THR A 220 -17.37 4.55 10.54
CA THR A 220 -17.32 5.78 9.71
C THR A 220 -16.95 5.48 8.24
N ALA A 221 -17.96 5.31 7.37
CA ALA A 221 -18.05 5.94 6.04
C ALA A 221 -19.29 5.46 5.26
N ASP A 222 -20.00 6.43 4.70
CA ASP A 222 -21.11 6.38 3.75
C ASP A 222 -21.46 5.06 3.04
N THR A 223 -22.76 4.75 3.13
CA THR A 223 -23.60 3.95 2.24
C THR A 223 -23.06 3.67 0.83
N LYS A 224 -22.65 2.43 0.57
CA LYS A 224 -23.02 1.68 -0.64
C LYS A 224 -23.37 0.24 -0.27
N LYS A 225 -24.65 -0.07 -0.47
CA LYS A 225 -25.31 -1.37 -0.30
C LYS A 225 -24.73 -2.40 -1.28
N GLY A 226 -24.23 -3.52 -0.76
CA GLY A 226 -23.80 -4.69 -1.53
C GLY A 226 -23.39 -5.85 -0.64
N GLU A 227 -24.34 -6.78 -0.44
CA GLU A 227 -24.24 -8.12 0.17
C GLU A 227 -23.75 -8.25 1.63
N SER A 228 -24.75 -8.29 2.51
CA SER A 228 -24.70 -8.86 3.86
C SER A 228 -24.25 -10.32 3.81
N VAL A 229 -23.07 -10.60 4.36
CA VAL A 229 -22.71 -11.95 4.81
C VAL A 229 -22.98 -11.99 6.32
N THR A 230 -24.22 -12.36 6.63
CA THR A 230 -24.75 -12.88 7.91
C THR A 230 -23.81 -12.77 9.12
N SER A 231 -24.13 -11.77 9.93
CA SER A 231 -23.62 -11.42 11.26
C SER A 231 -23.81 -12.51 12.34
N ASP A 232 -24.42 -13.65 12.01
CA ASP A 232 -24.82 -14.65 13.00
C ASP A 232 -23.74 -15.71 13.32
N LYS A 233 -22.72 -15.91 12.48
CA LYS A 233 -21.66 -16.91 12.73
C LYS A 233 -20.41 -16.40 13.42
N VAL A 234 -20.18 -15.08 13.45
CA VAL A 234 -19.11 -14.49 14.26
C VAL A 234 -19.49 -14.55 15.74
N ALA A 235 -20.78 -14.45 16.06
CA ALA A 235 -21.32 -14.52 17.42
C ALA A 235 -21.21 -15.91 18.07
N GLU A 236 -21.21 -16.99 17.27
CA GLU A 236 -21.21 -18.37 17.78
C GLU A 236 -19.80 -18.86 18.16
N THR A 237 -18.75 -18.28 17.55
CA THR A 237 -17.35 -18.54 17.96
C THR A 237 -16.94 -17.70 19.18
N THR A 238 -17.66 -16.61 19.48
CA THR A 238 -17.39 -15.70 20.62
C THR A 238 -18.08 -16.05 21.93
N LYS A 239 -18.87 -17.15 22.02
CA LYS A 239 -19.60 -17.50 23.26
C LYS A 239 -18.81 -18.34 24.27
N THR A 240 -17.57 -18.70 23.97
CA THR A 240 -16.66 -19.35 24.94
C THR A 240 -15.30 -18.67 24.93
N VAL A 241 -15.24 -17.42 25.35
CA VAL A 241 -14.01 -16.80 25.86
C VAL A 241 -14.43 -15.71 26.84
N GLU A 242 -14.26 -15.98 28.13
CA GLU A 242 -14.32 -14.95 29.15
C GLU A 242 -13.15 -13.98 28.91
N SER A 243 -13.46 -12.89 28.21
CA SER A 243 -12.59 -11.82 27.69
C SER A 243 -11.56 -12.25 26.63
N VAL A 244 -11.64 -11.69 25.44
CA VAL A 244 -10.65 -11.88 24.35
C VAL A 244 -9.24 -11.43 24.77
N SER A 245 -9.15 -10.50 25.74
CA SER A 245 -7.90 -10.11 26.40
C SER A 245 -7.21 -11.28 27.12
N SER A 246 -7.96 -12.18 27.76
CA SER A 246 -7.38 -13.35 28.45
C SER A 246 -6.83 -14.36 27.44
N ALA A 247 -7.48 -14.51 26.28
CA ALA A 247 -6.99 -15.36 25.20
C ALA A 247 -5.71 -14.79 24.56
N PHE A 248 -5.53 -13.47 24.55
CA PHE A 248 -4.28 -12.83 24.11
C PHE A 248 -3.18 -13.01 25.18
N ASP A 249 -3.47 -12.74 26.45
CA ASP A 249 -2.51 -12.89 27.55
C ASP A 249 -2.07 -14.35 27.76
N GLU A 250 -2.96 -15.33 27.64
CA GLU A 250 -2.62 -16.76 27.69
C GLU A 250 -1.73 -17.17 26.51
N LEU A 251 -1.88 -16.53 25.34
CA LEU A 251 -1.09 -16.83 24.13
C LEU A 251 0.31 -16.20 24.13
N PHE A 252 0.55 -15.19 24.96
CA PHE A 252 1.82 -14.46 25.02
C PHE A 252 2.61 -14.67 26.32
N ASN A 253 1.98 -15.12 27.42
CA ASN A 253 2.66 -15.39 28.69
C ASN A 253 3.02 -16.87 28.94
N GLN A 254 2.87 -17.77 27.95
CA GLN A 254 3.18 -19.19 28.14
C GLN A 254 4.67 -19.58 28.03
N ASN A 255 5.59 -18.63 27.87
CA ASN A 255 7.03 -18.90 27.98
C ASN A 255 7.72 -17.83 28.84
N ALA A 256 7.66 -18.03 30.16
CA ALA A 256 8.66 -17.56 31.12
C ALA A 256 9.18 -18.77 31.90
#